data_AF-A0A4Q5PW10-F1
#
_entry.id   AF-A0A4Q5PW10-F1
#
_cell.length_a   1.000
_cell.length_b   1.000
_cell.length_c   1.000
_cell.angle_alpha   90.00
_cell.angle_beta   90.00
_cell.angle_gamma   90.00
#
_symmetry.space_group_name_H-M   'P 1'
#
loop_
_entity.id
_entity.type
_entity.pdbx_description
1 polymer ?
#
loop_
_entity_poly.entity_id
_entity_poly.type
_entity_poly.pdbx_seq_one_letter_code
_entity_poly.pdbx_strand_id
1 'polypeptide(L)'
;MRLHILIFLASLSWLVFACNSVENDSEINDTSASVADDSLGYNELAQQFDSNRIYTQSAYNGDDPEISNIKRPKESVIKTSLDTTLLFDVWVSDTTAPVADFNVSGKFWNIQDYDGDSQMPYILEGENLKVYYNDFIQNGKIVSINKDTLAIKWDGWDKATNYVRWRF
;
A
#
# COMPACT_ATOMS: atom_id res chain seq x y z
N MET A 1 14.16 -50.78 45.70
CA MET A 1 13.04 -51.70 46.01
C MET A 1 11.73 -50.97 45.66
N ARG A 2 10.99 -51.50 44.66
CA ARG A 2 9.58 -51.19 44.25
C ARG A 2 9.30 -49.76 43.72
N LEU A 3 9.10 -49.53 42.42
CA LEU A 3 7.96 -49.86 41.52
C LEU A 3 6.65 -49.17 41.91
N HIS A 4 6.14 -48.26 41.07
CA HIS A 4 4.82 -48.35 40.41
C HIS A 4 4.62 -47.30 39.31
N ILE A 5 4.09 -47.80 38.18
CA ILE A 5 3.61 -47.13 36.98
C ILE A 5 2.18 -46.66 37.23
N LEU A 6 1.78 -45.51 36.68
CA LEU A 6 0.38 -45.19 36.41
C LEU A 6 0.26 -44.38 35.11
N ILE A 7 -0.37 -45.03 34.14
CA ILE A 7 -0.78 -44.51 32.83
C ILE A 7 -2.16 -43.88 33.02
N PHE A 8 -2.39 -42.70 32.44
CA PHE A 8 -3.74 -42.19 32.19
C PHE A 8 -3.89 -41.76 30.73
N LEU A 9 -4.80 -42.46 30.04
CA LEU A 9 -5.35 -42.20 28.71
C LEU A 9 -6.73 -41.57 28.90
N ALA A 10 -7.02 -40.47 28.21
CA ALA A 10 -8.35 -39.96 27.84
C ALA A 10 -8.17 -38.57 27.20
N SER A 11 -8.89 -38.11 26.19
CA SER A 11 -9.96 -38.68 25.36
C SER A 11 -10.24 -37.70 24.21
N LEU A 12 -10.66 -38.29 23.10
CA LEU A 12 -11.35 -37.79 21.91
C LEU A 12 -12.20 -36.52 22.09
N SER A 13 -12.16 -35.60 21.12
CA SER A 13 -13.27 -34.69 20.82
C SER A 13 -13.33 -34.41 19.31
N TRP A 14 -14.36 -34.97 18.68
CA TRP A 14 -14.83 -34.63 17.34
C TRP A 14 -15.86 -33.50 17.47
N LEU A 15 -15.76 -32.49 16.61
CA LEU A 15 -16.88 -31.60 16.30
C LEU A 15 -16.98 -31.46 14.77
N VAL A 16 -18.07 -31.96 14.23
CA VAL A 16 -18.48 -31.83 12.83
C VAL A 16 -19.49 -30.70 12.77
N PHE A 17 -19.21 -29.62 12.04
CA PHE A 17 -20.21 -28.61 11.71
C PHE A 17 -20.71 -28.87 10.28
N ALA A 18 -21.99 -29.21 10.16
CA ALA A 18 -22.73 -29.22 8.91
C ALA A 18 -23.75 -28.06 8.96
N CYS A 19 -23.63 -27.09 8.06
CA CYS A 19 -24.63 -26.06 7.81
C CYS A 19 -25.38 -26.40 6.52
N ASN A 20 -26.71 -26.48 6.58
CA ASN A 20 -27.61 -26.47 5.44
C ASN A 20 -28.66 -25.39 5.67
N SER A 21 -28.80 -24.47 4.72
CA SER A 21 -29.95 -23.57 4.52
C SER A 21 -29.72 -22.83 3.19
N VAL A 22 -30.34 -23.27 2.09
CA VAL A 22 -31.55 -22.68 1.47
C VAL A 22 -31.36 -21.23 1.03
N GLU A 23 -31.35 -21.01 -0.29
CA GLU A 23 -31.78 -19.75 -0.89
C GLU A 23 -32.60 -20.04 -2.17
N ASN A 24 -33.74 -19.37 -2.26
CA ASN A 24 -34.70 -19.37 -3.36
C ASN A 24 -34.27 -18.38 -4.44
N ASP A 25 -34.58 -18.71 -5.69
CA ASP A 25 -34.49 -17.82 -6.85
C ASP A 25 -35.47 -16.64 -6.77
N SER A 26 -35.04 -15.46 -7.24
CA SER A 26 -35.92 -14.54 -7.96
C SER A 26 -35.13 -13.67 -8.95
N GLU A 27 -35.44 -13.86 -10.22
CA GLU A 27 -35.15 -12.98 -11.36
C GLU A 27 -35.87 -11.63 -11.20
N ILE A 28 -35.33 -10.54 -11.76
CA ILE A 28 -36.01 -9.58 -12.68
C ILE A 28 -35.18 -8.29 -12.95
N ASN A 29 -34.99 -8.07 -14.26
CA ASN A 29 -34.94 -6.85 -15.09
C ASN A 29 -33.93 -5.69 -14.91
N ASP A 30 -33.21 -5.55 -16.02
CA ASP A 30 -32.64 -4.40 -16.73
C ASP A 30 -33.47 -3.09 -16.67
N THR A 31 -32.82 -1.93 -16.44
CA THR A 31 -33.12 -0.61 -17.05
C THR A 31 -32.00 0.39 -16.72
N SER A 32 -31.52 1.09 -17.75
CA SER A 32 -30.51 2.16 -17.71
C SER A 32 -31.03 3.52 -17.24
N ALA A 33 -30.16 4.31 -16.58
CA ALA A 33 -29.88 5.75 -16.77
C ALA A 33 -29.81 6.62 -15.48
N SER A 34 -28.60 7.15 -15.27
CA SER A 34 -28.19 8.46 -14.69
C SER A 34 -28.91 9.05 -13.48
N VAL A 35 -28.19 9.26 -12.38
CA VAL A 35 -27.97 10.56 -11.69
C VAL A 35 -26.64 10.46 -10.93
N ALA A 36 -25.82 11.50 -10.99
CA ALA A 36 -24.57 11.63 -10.24
C ALA A 36 -24.81 11.56 -8.73
N ASP A 37 -24.00 10.78 -8.02
CA ASP A 37 -23.91 10.81 -6.56
C ASP A 37 -22.45 11.05 -6.17
N ASP A 38 -22.20 12.26 -5.68
CA ASP A 38 -20.97 12.68 -5.02
C ASP A 38 -20.76 11.83 -3.77
N SER A 39 -20.02 10.73 -3.91
CA SER A 39 -19.51 9.98 -2.76
C SER A 39 -17.99 10.02 -2.77
N LEU A 40 -17.46 11.10 -2.19
CA LEU A 40 -16.17 11.12 -1.51
C LEU A 40 -16.23 10.08 -0.38
N GLY A 41 -15.89 8.83 -0.71
CA GLY A 41 -16.07 7.71 0.22
C GLY A 41 -15.26 6.50 -0.18
N TYR A 42 -13.96 6.68 -0.44
CA TYR A 42 -13.05 5.53 -0.39
C TYR A 42 -12.63 5.35 1.07
N ASN A 43 -13.37 4.46 1.74
CA ASN A 43 -12.99 3.95 3.05
C ASN A 43 -11.57 3.39 2.98
N GLU A 44 -10.71 4.02 3.76
CA GLU A 44 -9.39 3.58 4.15
C GLU A 44 -9.47 2.13 4.67
N LEU A 45 -8.87 1.19 3.95
CA LEU A 45 -8.29 0.01 4.58
C LEU A 45 -6.78 0.21 4.70
N ALA A 46 -6.38 1.33 5.31
CA ALA A 46 -5.09 1.39 5.96
C ALA A 46 -5.30 0.76 7.33
N GLN A 47 -4.83 -0.48 7.53
CA GLN A 47 -4.57 -0.95 8.88
C GLN A 47 -3.78 0.15 9.58
N GLN A 48 -4.38 0.71 10.64
CA GLN A 48 -3.86 1.73 11.54
C GLN A 48 -2.47 2.24 11.16
N PHE A 49 -2.40 3.45 10.61
CA PHE A 49 -1.15 4.18 10.34
C PHE A 49 -0.24 4.11 11.57
N ASP A 50 0.64 3.12 11.62
CA ASP A 50 1.76 3.12 12.53
C ASP A 50 2.71 4.16 11.93
N SER A 51 2.80 5.31 12.59
CA SER A 51 3.60 6.46 12.18
C SER A 51 5.09 6.14 11.97
N ASN A 52 5.52 4.91 12.29
CA ASN A 52 6.87 4.40 12.09
C ASN A 52 7.05 3.57 10.81
N ARG A 53 6.00 3.25 10.04
CA ARG A 53 6.10 2.38 8.85
C ARG A 53 6.42 3.19 7.60
N ILE A 54 7.64 3.01 7.07
CA ILE A 54 8.03 3.50 5.75
C ILE A 54 7.69 2.41 4.71
N TYR A 55 6.58 2.55 3.99
CA TYR A 55 6.08 1.57 3.01
C TYR A 55 6.90 1.41 1.73
N THR A 56 8.05 2.08 1.66
CA THR A 56 9.00 1.98 0.56
C THR A 56 10.25 1.18 0.96
N GLN A 57 10.31 0.63 2.18
CA GLN A 57 11.43 -0.18 2.66
C GLN A 57 11.17 -1.68 2.47
N SER A 58 12.23 -2.43 2.13
CA SER A 58 12.17 -3.84 1.72
C SER A 58 11.36 -4.77 2.64
N ALA A 59 11.36 -4.53 3.95
CA ALA A 59 10.57 -5.32 4.90
C ALA A 59 9.04 -5.23 4.69
N TYR A 60 8.57 -4.24 3.93
CA TYR A 60 7.15 -3.96 3.65
C TYR A 60 6.82 -3.95 2.15
N ASN A 61 7.76 -4.35 1.30
CA ASN A 61 7.65 -4.25 -0.15
C ASN A 61 7.09 -5.56 -0.74
N GLY A 62 5.81 -5.83 -0.56
CA GLY A 62 5.17 -6.98 -1.21
C GLY A 62 3.65 -6.93 -1.22
N ASP A 63 3.06 -7.73 -2.09
CA ASP A 63 1.62 -8.00 -2.10
C ASP A 63 1.25 -8.98 -0.98
N ASP A 64 0.24 -8.64 -0.18
CA ASP A 64 -0.37 -9.58 0.75
C ASP A 64 -1.50 -10.34 0.01
N PRO A 65 -1.35 -11.66 -0.24
CA PRO A 65 -2.36 -12.43 -0.96
C PRO A 65 -3.70 -12.54 -0.20
N GLU A 66 -3.73 -12.22 1.09
CA GLU A 66 -4.95 -12.21 1.91
C GLU A 66 -5.72 -10.88 1.79
N ILE A 67 -5.09 -9.83 1.23
CA ILE A 67 -5.68 -8.50 1.10
C ILE A 67 -6.08 -8.25 -0.36
N SER A 68 -7.33 -7.82 -0.56
CA SER A 68 -7.81 -7.47 -1.89
C SER A 68 -7.29 -6.11 -2.35
N ASN A 69 -6.89 -6.03 -3.60
CA ASN A 69 -6.41 -4.77 -4.18
C ASN A 69 -7.51 -3.69 -4.21
N ILE A 70 -7.14 -2.46 -3.87
CA ILE A 70 -7.99 -1.29 -4.03
C ILE A 70 -8.13 -0.90 -5.50
N LYS A 71 -9.13 -0.08 -5.78
CA LYS A 71 -9.28 0.54 -7.10
C LYS A 71 -8.16 1.59 -7.29
N ARG A 72 -7.34 1.39 -8.34
CA ARG A 72 -6.25 2.30 -8.72
C ARG A 72 -6.55 2.97 -10.07
N PRO A 73 -6.04 4.19 -10.33
CA PRO A 73 -6.06 4.75 -11.67
C PRO A 73 -5.15 3.92 -12.59
N LYS A 74 -5.41 3.94 -13.90
CA LYS A 74 -4.61 3.17 -14.88
C LYS A 74 -3.20 3.73 -15.08
N GLU A 75 -3.03 5.02 -14.81
CA GLU A 75 -1.80 5.76 -15.01
C GLU A 75 -1.73 6.94 -14.04
N SER A 76 -0.54 7.51 -13.90
CA SER A 76 -0.33 8.66 -13.03
C SER A 76 -0.84 9.96 -13.64
N VAL A 77 -1.31 10.87 -12.79
CA VAL A 77 -1.79 12.20 -13.17
C VAL A 77 -0.85 13.26 -12.60
N ILE A 78 -0.33 14.13 -13.47
CA ILE A 78 0.64 15.15 -13.08
C ILE A 78 0.10 16.52 -13.48
N LYS A 79 -0.23 17.34 -12.48
CA LYS A 79 -0.66 18.74 -12.62
C LYS A 79 0.08 19.59 -11.59
N THR A 80 1.37 19.81 -11.83
CA THR A 80 2.24 20.54 -10.90
C THR A 80 3.03 21.63 -11.62
N SER A 81 3.44 22.64 -10.86
CA SER A 81 4.44 23.64 -11.26
C SER A 81 5.86 23.27 -10.81
N LEU A 82 6.04 22.19 -10.06
CA LEU A 82 7.36 21.69 -9.67
C LEU A 82 8.13 21.25 -10.91
N ASP A 83 9.44 21.47 -10.91
CA ASP A 83 10.32 20.94 -11.95
C ASP A 83 10.45 19.43 -11.80
N THR A 84 9.65 18.68 -12.56
CA THR A 84 9.61 17.23 -12.50
C THR A 84 10.90 16.58 -12.99
N THR A 85 11.77 17.30 -13.70
CA THR A 85 13.10 16.77 -14.08
C THR A 85 14.01 16.60 -12.86
N LEU A 86 13.74 17.32 -11.78
CA LEU A 86 14.41 17.13 -10.49
C LEU A 86 13.80 15.99 -9.68
N LEU A 87 12.53 15.63 -9.95
CA LEU A 87 11.79 14.57 -9.24
C LEU A 87 12.05 13.20 -9.81
N PHE A 88 12.04 13.06 -11.14
CA PHE A 88 12.13 11.78 -11.81
C PHE A 88 13.53 11.19 -11.71
N ASP A 89 13.74 10.41 -10.65
CA ASP A 89 14.99 9.74 -10.34
C ASP A 89 14.74 8.60 -9.33
N VAL A 90 15.84 7.99 -8.89
CA VAL A 90 15.90 6.96 -7.85
C VAL A 90 16.27 7.63 -6.52
N TRP A 91 15.52 7.30 -5.46
CA TRP A 91 15.62 7.97 -4.17
C TRP A 91 15.78 6.97 -3.03
N VAL A 92 16.62 7.32 -2.05
CA VAL A 92 16.83 6.52 -0.85
C VAL A 92 16.86 7.38 0.40
N SER A 93 16.24 6.90 1.48
CA SER A 93 16.29 7.53 2.79
C SER A 93 17.47 7.04 3.64
N ASP A 94 17.88 5.78 3.47
CA ASP A 94 19.06 5.17 4.09
C ASP A 94 20.15 4.84 3.07
N THR A 95 21.20 5.65 3.02
CA THR A 95 22.33 5.45 2.09
C THR A 95 23.17 4.19 2.36
N THR A 96 22.93 3.50 3.48
CA THR A 96 23.60 2.24 3.82
C THR A 96 22.81 1.01 3.34
N ALA A 97 21.56 1.19 2.89
CA ALA A 97 20.76 0.13 2.33
C ALA A 97 21.37 -0.40 1.02
N PRO A 98 21.19 -1.68 0.68
CA PRO A 98 21.71 -2.28 -0.56
C PRO A 98 20.90 -1.87 -1.81
N VAL A 99 19.69 -1.35 -1.61
CA VAL A 99 18.76 -0.93 -2.66
C VAL A 99 18.18 0.43 -2.29
N ALA A 100 17.72 1.17 -3.30
CA ALA A 100 16.97 2.40 -3.08
C ALA A 100 15.56 2.12 -2.54
N ASP A 101 14.85 3.15 -2.10
CA ASP A 101 13.48 2.99 -1.61
C ASP A 101 12.49 2.92 -2.79
N PHE A 102 12.65 3.85 -3.74
CA PHE A 102 11.78 3.93 -4.91
C PHE A 102 12.45 4.65 -6.09
N ASN A 103 11.88 4.43 -7.27
CA ASN A 103 12.11 5.23 -8.46
C ASN A 103 10.79 5.91 -8.86
N VAL A 104 10.82 7.20 -9.14
CA VAL A 104 9.65 7.91 -9.67
C VAL A 104 9.89 8.35 -11.10
N SER A 105 8.86 8.22 -11.92
CA SER A 105 8.86 8.61 -13.33
C SER A 105 7.54 9.30 -13.66
N GLY A 106 7.42 9.89 -14.85
CA GLY A 106 6.14 10.49 -15.29
C GLY A 106 4.97 9.50 -15.44
N LYS A 107 5.18 8.20 -15.22
CA LYS A 107 4.15 7.15 -15.34
C LYS A 107 3.83 6.47 -14.04
N PHE A 108 4.83 6.15 -13.22
CA PHE A 108 4.68 5.34 -12.02
C PHE A 108 5.66 5.73 -10.93
N TRP A 109 5.24 5.45 -9.70
CA TRP A 109 6.03 5.39 -8.49
C TRP A 109 6.40 3.92 -8.25
N ASN A 110 7.66 3.56 -8.52
CA ASN A 110 8.12 2.18 -8.50
C ASN A 110 8.86 1.87 -7.21
N ILE A 111 8.30 0.99 -6.39
CA ILE A 111 8.96 0.49 -5.18
C ILE A 111 10.08 -0.48 -5.57
N GLN A 112 11.28 -0.29 -5.03
CA GLN A 112 12.39 -1.19 -5.32
C GLN A 112 12.30 -2.46 -4.48
N ASP A 113 12.75 -3.58 -5.03
CA ASP A 113 12.72 -4.90 -4.37
C ASP A 113 11.33 -5.30 -3.88
N TYR A 114 10.30 -5.00 -4.70
CA TYR A 114 8.90 -5.29 -4.39
C TYR A 114 8.50 -6.67 -4.93
N ASP A 115 7.96 -7.52 -4.05
CA ASP A 115 7.39 -8.83 -4.41
C ASP A 115 5.95 -8.67 -4.91
N GLY A 116 5.81 -8.38 -6.21
CA GLY A 116 4.53 -8.15 -6.86
C GLY A 116 4.58 -7.12 -7.98
N ASP A 117 3.45 -6.47 -8.26
CA ASP A 117 3.38 -5.33 -9.18
C ASP A 117 3.89 -4.06 -8.51
N SER A 118 5.15 -3.71 -8.80
CA SER A 118 5.80 -2.52 -8.23
C SER A 118 5.35 -1.19 -8.85
N GLN A 119 4.54 -1.20 -9.92
CA GLN A 119 4.15 0.00 -10.65
C GLN A 119 2.98 0.71 -9.97
N MET A 120 3.26 1.55 -8.98
CA MET A 120 2.22 2.29 -8.27
C MET A 120 1.82 3.55 -9.04
N PRO A 121 0.57 3.68 -9.50
CA PRO A 121 0.08 4.94 -10.05
C PRO A 121 0.08 6.02 -8.97
N TYR A 122 0.27 7.28 -9.35
CA TYR A 122 0.22 8.39 -8.41
C TYR A 122 -0.46 9.62 -9.00
N ILE A 123 -0.92 10.51 -8.11
CA ILE A 123 -1.41 11.83 -8.45
C ILE A 123 -0.46 12.86 -7.84
N LEU A 124 0.05 13.77 -8.66
CA LEU A 124 0.85 14.91 -8.23
C LEU A 124 0.15 16.20 -8.65
N GLU A 125 -0.50 16.87 -7.70
CA GLU A 125 -1.24 18.12 -7.92
C GLU A 125 -0.67 19.25 -7.06
N GLY A 126 -0.01 20.21 -7.71
CA GLY A 126 0.86 21.17 -7.03
C GLY A 126 1.97 20.44 -6.28
N GLU A 127 2.03 20.63 -4.97
CA GLU A 127 2.99 19.96 -4.08
C GLU A 127 2.41 18.68 -3.44
N ASN A 128 1.12 18.40 -3.63
CA ASN A 128 0.44 17.26 -3.01
C ASN A 128 0.69 15.99 -3.82
N LEU A 129 1.08 14.93 -3.12
CA LEU A 129 1.37 13.62 -3.65
C LEU A 129 0.40 12.60 -3.07
N LYS A 130 -0.17 11.76 -3.94
CA LYS A 130 -0.98 10.61 -3.57
C LYS A 130 -0.51 9.40 -4.34
N VAL A 131 0.00 8.38 -3.65
CA VAL A 131 0.49 7.13 -4.24
C VAL A 131 -0.53 6.03 -3.99
N TYR A 132 -0.89 5.30 -5.04
CA TYR A 132 -1.84 4.20 -4.99
C TYR A 132 -1.08 2.88 -4.94
N TYR A 133 -0.85 2.39 -3.72
CA TYR A 133 -0.38 1.02 -3.49
C TYR A 133 -1.48 0.02 -3.83
N ASN A 134 -1.14 -1.27 -3.84
CA ASN A 134 -2.09 -2.30 -4.22
C ASN A 134 -3.30 -2.37 -3.30
N ASP A 135 -3.12 -2.14 -2.00
CA ASP A 135 -4.14 -2.28 -0.95
C ASP A 135 -4.41 -1.01 -0.13
N PHE A 136 -3.60 0.04 -0.29
CA PHE A 136 -3.82 1.32 0.40
C PHE A 136 -3.39 2.54 -0.44
N ILE A 137 -3.72 3.73 0.07
CA ILE A 137 -3.30 5.01 -0.50
C ILE A 137 -2.40 5.72 0.48
N GLN A 138 -1.22 6.16 0.02
CA GLN A 138 -0.34 7.02 0.81
C GLN A 138 -0.43 8.46 0.33
N ASN A 139 -0.78 9.37 1.24
CA ASN A 139 -0.84 10.80 0.97
C ASN A 139 0.36 11.51 1.58
N GLY A 140 0.85 12.55 0.91
CA GLY A 140 1.90 13.41 1.42
C GLY A 140 2.08 14.68 0.61
N LYS A 141 3.12 15.44 0.97
CA LYS A 141 3.47 16.71 0.33
C LYS A 141 4.96 16.77 0.04
N ILE A 142 5.33 17.12 -1.18
CA ILE A 142 6.72 17.45 -1.53
C ILE A 142 7.05 18.79 -0.87
N VAL A 143 7.97 18.77 0.10
CA VAL A 143 8.37 19.95 0.88
C VAL A 143 9.50 20.69 0.17
N SER A 144 10.43 19.95 -0.40
CA SER A 144 11.56 20.52 -1.14
C SER A 144 12.12 19.51 -2.11
N ILE A 145 12.62 19.99 -3.25
CA ILE A 145 13.30 19.16 -4.23
C ILE A 145 14.43 19.93 -4.92
N ASN A 146 15.56 19.26 -5.10
CA ASN A 146 16.65 19.74 -5.93
C ASN A 146 17.34 18.54 -6.61
N LYS A 147 18.47 18.80 -7.27
CA LYS A 147 19.23 17.79 -8.01
C LYS A 147 19.72 16.60 -7.17
N ASP A 148 19.86 16.74 -5.85
CA ASP A 148 20.49 15.74 -4.99
C ASP A 148 19.59 15.26 -3.85
N THR A 149 18.57 16.04 -3.50
CA THR A 149 17.72 15.78 -2.32
C THR A 149 16.24 15.98 -2.63
N LEU A 150 15.42 15.13 -2.03
CA LEU A 150 13.96 15.20 -2.04
C LEU A 150 13.47 15.10 -0.59
N ALA A 151 12.55 15.96 -0.18
CA ALA A 151 11.88 15.86 1.11
C ALA A 151 10.38 15.71 0.93
N ILE A 152 9.79 14.66 1.52
CA ILE A 152 8.35 14.41 1.48
C ILE A 152 7.83 14.37 2.90
N LYS A 153 6.79 15.16 3.17
CA LYS A 153 6.02 15.09 4.40
C LYS A 153 4.83 14.17 4.16
N TRP A 154 4.93 12.93 4.63
CA TRP A 154 3.82 11.97 4.60
C TRP A 154 2.78 12.29 5.66
N ASP A 155 1.52 12.04 5.33
CA ASP A 155 0.41 12.22 6.27
C ASP A 155 0.55 11.24 7.45
N GLY A 156 0.23 11.71 8.65
CA GLY A 156 0.35 10.93 9.89
C GLY A 156 1.76 10.84 10.49
N TRP A 157 2.79 11.39 9.83
CA TRP A 157 4.16 11.38 10.35
C TRP A 157 4.51 12.73 10.97
N ASP A 158 5.36 12.78 12.00
CA ASP A 158 5.73 14.04 12.67
C ASP A 158 6.73 14.89 11.87
N LYS A 159 7.57 14.25 11.06
CA LYS A 159 8.64 14.92 10.29
C LYS A 159 8.58 14.54 8.82
N ALA A 160 9.19 15.38 7.99
CA ALA A 160 9.42 15.01 6.60
C ALA A 160 10.50 13.93 6.52
N THR A 161 10.30 12.98 5.61
CA THR A 161 11.33 12.02 5.21
C THR A 161 12.25 12.69 4.22
N ASN A 162 13.55 12.64 4.49
CA ASN A 162 14.56 13.15 3.60
C ASN A 162 15.14 11.99 2.80
N TYR A 163 15.18 12.17 1.49
CA TYR A 163 15.76 11.26 0.54
C TYR A 163 16.94 11.93 -0.14
N VAL A 164 17.96 11.13 -0.42
CA VAL A 164 19.04 11.51 -1.32
C VAL A 164 18.89 10.75 -2.64
N ARG A 165 19.34 11.38 -3.72
CA ARG A 165 19.38 10.73 -5.02
C ARG A 165 20.34 9.53 -4.95
N TRP A 166 19.87 8.37 -5.35
CA TRP A 166 20.69 7.16 -5.40
C TRP A 166 21.78 7.33 -6.46
N ARG A 167 23.03 7.06 -6.07
CA ARG A 167 24.19 7.10 -6.97
C ARG A 167 24.92 5.76 -6.88
N PHE A 168 25.18 5.17 -8.04
CA PHE A 168 25.97 3.95 -8.19
C PHE A 168 27.46 4.25 -8.13
#